data_AF-A0A401QBE6-F1
#
_entry.id   AF-A0A401QBE6-F1
#
_cell.length_a   1.000
_cell.length_b   1.000
_cell.length_c   1.000
_cell.angle_alpha   90.00
_cell.angle_beta   90.00
_cell.angle_gamma   90.00
#
_symmetry.space_group_name_H-M   'P 1'
#
loop_
_entity.id
_entity.type
_entity.pdbx_description
1 polymer ?
#
loop_
_entity_poly.entity_id
_entity_poly.type
_entity_poly.pdbx_seq_one_letter_code
_entity_poly.pdbx_strand_id
1 'polypeptide(L)'
;SLLKGISEPDGFLTTIDKLLSRQLLQARGFPKGPWRSVSTMFKAADLQIELSKHPKEKPDSSKLVFGKSFSDHMLTIEWSAEKGWDRPHIKPLQNLSLHPASSVLHYSIEVSNLLTVTMR
;
A
#
# COMPACT_ATOMS: atom_id res chain seq x y z
N SER A 1 49.03 18.23 39.10
CA SER A 1 49.77 18.39 37.84
C SER A 1 49.14 17.49 36.80
N LEU A 2 48.42 18.05 35.83
CA LEU A 2 48.09 17.50 34.49
C LEU A 2 46.79 18.11 33.95
N LEU A 3 46.71 19.44 33.97
CA LEU A 3 46.02 20.20 32.94
C LEU A 3 47.12 20.83 32.08
N LYS A 4 47.54 20.12 31.03
CA LYS A 4 48.42 20.65 29.99
C LYS A 4 48.35 19.74 28.77
N GLY A 5 47.90 20.27 27.64
CA GLY A 5 48.04 19.62 26.34
C GLY A 5 46.81 19.66 25.45
N ILE A 6 46.17 20.81 25.28
CA ILE A 6 45.40 21.09 24.05
C ILE A 6 46.38 21.75 23.10
N SER A 7 46.98 20.98 22.19
CA SER A 7 47.70 21.49 21.03
C SER A 7 47.76 20.41 19.96
N GLU A 8 46.91 20.54 18.94
CA GLU A 8 47.13 20.27 17.51
C GLU A 8 45.78 19.95 16.81
N PRO A 9 45.30 20.79 15.86
CA PRO A 9 43.97 20.64 15.25
C PRO A 9 43.85 19.52 14.18
N ASP A 10 44.94 18.87 13.79
CA ASP A 10 44.94 17.97 12.61
C ASP A 10 44.62 16.49 12.95
N GLY A 11 44.67 16.12 14.23
CA GLY A 11 44.38 14.76 14.71
C GLY A 11 42.89 14.48 14.98
N PHE A 12 42.09 15.52 15.19
CA PHE A 12 40.68 15.38 15.56
C PHE A 12 39.82 15.00 14.36
N LEU A 13 40.06 15.64 13.21
CA LEU A 13 39.36 15.34 11.96
C LEU A 13 39.71 13.93 11.43
N THR A 14 40.98 13.52 11.55
CA THR A 14 41.40 12.16 11.14
C THR A 14 40.86 11.06 12.06
N THR A 15 40.65 11.37 13.35
CA THR A 15 40.03 10.45 14.31
C THR A 15 38.52 10.35 14.10
N ILE A 16 37.85 11.48 13.83
CA ILE A 16 36.43 11.51 13.45
C ILE A 16 36.23 10.80 12.12
N ASP A 17 37.07 11.02 11.11
CA ASP A 17 36.98 10.32 9.82
C ASP A 17 37.21 8.81 9.97
N LYS A 18 38.13 8.38 10.84
CA LYS A 18 38.30 6.95 11.16
C LYS A 18 37.11 6.38 11.93
N LEU A 19 36.48 7.17 12.81
CA LEU A 19 35.31 6.75 13.58
C LEU A 19 34.05 6.69 12.70
N LEU A 20 33.83 7.69 11.84
CA LEU A 20 32.77 7.71 10.82
C LEU A 20 32.98 6.59 9.80
N SER A 21 34.22 6.36 9.34
CA SER A 21 34.53 5.25 8.42
C SER A 21 34.27 3.90 9.06
N ARG A 22 34.55 3.72 10.36
CA ARG A 22 34.21 2.49 11.09
C ARG A 22 32.70 2.32 11.29
N GLN A 23 31.96 3.40 11.57
CA GLN A 23 30.50 3.37 11.70
C GLN A 23 29.82 3.12 10.34
N LEU A 24 30.34 3.68 9.24
CA LEU A 24 29.80 3.47 7.89
C LEU A 24 30.16 2.10 7.29
N LEU A 25 31.25 1.47 7.74
CA LEU A 25 31.61 0.09 7.36
C LEU A 25 30.84 -0.99 8.16
N GLN A 26 30.16 -0.63 9.25
CA GLN A 26 29.25 -1.53 9.98
C GLN A 26 27.83 -1.59 9.37
N ALA A 27 27.49 -0.70 8.43
CA ALA A 27 26.22 -0.74 7.69
C ALA A 27 26.23 -1.75 6.51
N ARG A 28 27.10 -2.77 6.57
CA ARG A 28 27.09 -3.91 5.64
C ARG A 28 26.08 -4.94 6.11
N GLY A 29 24.83 -4.72 5.74
CA GLY A 29 23.76 -5.67 5.98
C GLY A 29 22.41 -5.28 5.40
N PHE A 30 22.33 -4.41 4.39
CA PHE A 30 21.12 -4.36 3.58
C PHE A 30 21.00 -5.72 2.89
N PRO A 31 19.92 -6.49 3.13
CA PRO A 31 19.75 -7.76 2.46
C PRO A 31 19.70 -7.49 0.96
N LYS A 32 20.76 -7.89 0.24
CA LYS A 32 20.79 -8.01 -1.22
C LYS A 32 19.95 -9.23 -1.61
N GLY A 33 18.68 -9.22 -1.23
CA GLY A 33 17.70 -10.08 -1.86
C GLY A 33 17.52 -9.61 -3.30
N PRO A 34 17.23 -10.50 -4.27
CA PRO A 34 16.73 -10.04 -5.54
C PRO A 34 15.50 -9.19 -5.21
N TRP A 35 15.53 -7.92 -5.58
CA TRP A 35 14.31 -7.13 -5.70
C TRP A 35 13.42 -7.96 -6.62
N ARG A 36 12.52 -8.77 -6.05
CA ARG A 36 11.59 -9.55 -6.86
C ARG A 36 10.90 -8.49 -7.69
N SER A 37 11.02 -8.59 -9.00
CA SER A 37 10.19 -7.85 -9.94
C SER A 37 8.78 -8.40 -9.75
N VAL A 38 8.16 -7.97 -8.65
CA VAL A 38 6.75 -8.16 -8.42
C VAL A 38 6.10 -7.31 -9.50
N SER A 39 5.30 -7.92 -10.35
CA SER A 39 4.55 -7.21 -11.38
C SER A 39 3.86 -6.03 -10.73
N THR A 40 4.19 -4.82 -11.17
CA THR A 40 3.75 -3.57 -10.54
C THR A 40 2.25 -3.33 -10.69
N MET A 41 1.57 -4.11 -11.55
CA MET A 41 0.17 -3.91 -11.93
C MET A 41 -0.58 -5.24 -12.05
N PHE A 42 -1.85 -5.25 -11.64
CA PHE A 42 -2.79 -6.31 -11.96
C PHE A 42 -3.21 -6.24 -13.44
N LYS A 43 -3.66 -7.37 -14.01
CA LYS A 43 -4.14 -7.44 -15.40
C LYS A 43 -5.63 -7.76 -15.43
N ALA A 44 -6.36 -7.10 -16.32
CA ALA A 44 -7.78 -7.39 -16.54
C ALA A 44 -8.03 -8.80 -17.11
N ALA A 45 -7.05 -9.39 -17.80
CA ALA A 45 -7.16 -10.75 -18.34
C ALA A 45 -7.22 -11.83 -17.24
N ASP A 46 -6.69 -11.54 -16.05
CA ASP A 46 -6.64 -12.49 -14.92
C ASP A 46 -7.88 -12.39 -14.01
N LEU A 47 -8.93 -11.70 -14.49
CA LEU A 47 -10.15 -11.40 -13.75
C LEU A 47 -10.95 -12.65 -13.42
N GLN A 48 -11.29 -12.79 -12.14
CA GLN A 48 -12.21 -13.81 -11.65
C GLN A 48 -13.58 -13.20 -11.39
N ILE A 49 -14.63 -13.83 -11.92
CA ILE A 49 -16.00 -13.32 -11.82
C ILE A 49 -16.85 -14.35 -11.08
N GLU A 50 -17.42 -13.94 -9.95
CA GLU A 50 -18.42 -14.67 -9.19
C GLU A 50 -19.76 -13.94 -9.30
N LEU A 51 -20.74 -14.60 -9.92
CA LEU A 51 -22.07 -14.02 -10.09
C LEU A 51 -22.94 -14.23 -8.84
N SER A 52 -23.67 -13.19 -8.43
CA SER A 52 -24.66 -13.30 -7.36
C SER A 52 -25.79 -14.26 -7.73
N LYS A 53 -26.15 -15.14 -6.78
CA LYS A 53 -27.30 -16.05 -6.90
C LYS A 53 -28.64 -15.37 -6.65
N HIS A 54 -28.62 -14.18 -6.04
CA HIS A 54 -29.82 -13.40 -5.70
C HIS A 54 -29.66 -11.96 -6.19
N PRO A 55 -29.87 -11.70 -7.50
CA PRO A 55 -29.85 -10.35 -8.05
C PRO A 55 -30.97 -9.49 -7.47
N LYS A 56 -30.69 -8.22 -7.18
CA LYS A 56 -31.71 -7.26 -6.71
C LYS A 56 -32.48 -6.69 -7.89
N GLU A 57 -33.75 -6.35 -7.65
CA GLU A 57 -34.54 -5.62 -8.64
C GLU A 57 -33.95 -4.23 -8.85
N LYS A 58 -33.88 -3.81 -10.12
CA LYS A 58 -33.32 -2.51 -10.48
C LYS A 58 -34.28 -1.41 -9.99
N PRO A 59 -33.81 -0.45 -9.18
CA PRO A 59 -34.65 0.64 -8.71
C PRO A 59 -35.11 1.54 -9.85
N ASP A 60 -36.30 2.13 -9.70
CA ASP A 60 -36.86 3.11 -10.63
C ASP A 60 -35.94 4.33 -10.77
N SER A 61 -35.57 4.66 -12.01
CA SER A 61 -34.68 5.77 -12.35
C SER A 61 -35.19 7.13 -11.86
N SER A 62 -36.51 7.30 -11.73
CA SER A 62 -37.11 8.59 -11.34
C SER A 62 -36.96 8.94 -9.85
N LYS A 63 -36.67 7.93 -8.99
CA LYS A 63 -36.61 8.06 -7.52
C LYS A 63 -35.22 7.77 -6.94
N LEU A 64 -34.18 7.79 -7.78
CA LEU A 64 -32.82 7.49 -7.35
C LEU A 64 -32.25 8.61 -6.47
N VAL A 65 -31.80 8.21 -5.29
CA VAL A 65 -31.02 9.07 -4.38
C VAL A 65 -29.57 8.65 -4.43
N PHE A 66 -28.67 9.61 -4.61
CA PHE A 66 -27.23 9.40 -4.67
C PHE A 66 -26.72 8.62 -3.44
N GLY A 67 -25.84 7.64 -3.67
CA GLY A 67 -25.16 6.87 -2.60
C GLY A 67 -26.05 5.90 -1.81
N LYS A 68 -27.33 5.75 -2.16
CA LYS A 68 -28.26 4.88 -1.41
C LYS A 68 -28.46 3.49 -2.04
N SER A 69 -28.44 3.42 -3.36
CA SER A 69 -28.61 2.16 -4.10
C SER A 69 -27.28 1.72 -4.69
N PHE A 70 -26.92 0.46 -4.48
CA PHE A 70 -25.67 -0.14 -4.95
C PHE A 70 -25.97 -1.32 -5.89
N SER A 71 -25.03 -1.61 -6.80
CA SER A 71 -25.10 -2.78 -7.69
C SER A 71 -24.93 -4.10 -6.94
N ASP A 72 -25.30 -5.19 -7.60
CA ASP A 72 -25.20 -6.54 -7.03
C ASP A 72 -23.76 -7.02 -6.84
N HIS A 73 -22.81 -6.46 -7.58
CA HIS A 73 -21.40 -6.86 -7.58
C HIS A 73 -20.48 -5.68 -7.24
N MET A 74 -19.30 -6.03 -6.72
CA MET A 74 -18.20 -5.12 -6.43
C MET A 74 -16.88 -5.69 -6.94
N LEU A 75 -15.96 -4.81 -7.34
CA LEU A 75 -14.59 -5.16 -7.73
C LEU A 75 -13.68 -5.08 -6.51
N THR A 76 -12.90 -6.12 -6.25
CA THR A 76 -11.87 -6.15 -5.21
C THR A 76 -10.55 -6.65 -5.76
N ILE A 77 -9.46 -5.99 -5.38
CA ILE A 77 -8.09 -6.37 -5.73
C ILE A 77 -7.25 -6.20 -4.48
N GLU A 78 -6.64 -7.28 -4.00
CA GLU A 78 -5.79 -7.23 -2.82
C GLU A 78 -4.34 -6.90 -3.20
N TRP A 79 -3.64 -6.24 -2.28
CA TRP A 79 -2.22 -5.96 -2.42
C TRP A 79 -1.49 -6.33 -1.14
N SER A 80 -0.30 -6.94 -1.30
CA SER A 80 0.61 -7.22 -0.19
C SER A 80 2.03 -6.82 -0.55
N ALA A 81 2.83 -6.41 0.44
CA ALA A 81 4.22 -6.04 0.21
C ALA A 81 5.08 -7.21 -0.32
N GLU A 82 4.72 -8.45 0.03
CA GLU A 82 5.48 -9.64 -0.36
C GLU A 82 5.15 -10.14 -1.77
N LYS A 83 3.87 -10.11 -2.16
CA LYS A 83 3.37 -10.70 -3.43
C LYS A 83 2.93 -9.65 -4.45
N GLY A 84 2.77 -8.39 -4.04
CA GLY A 84 2.21 -7.32 -4.85
C GLY A 84 0.71 -7.44 -5.02
N TRP A 85 0.24 -7.00 -6.19
CA TRP A 85 -1.16 -7.10 -6.59
C TRP A 85 -1.57 -8.54 -6.82
N ASP A 86 -2.68 -8.93 -6.21
CA ASP A 86 -3.36 -10.18 -6.52
C ASP A 86 -4.26 -10.02 -7.76
N ARG A 87 -4.87 -11.13 -8.19
CA ARG A 87 -5.82 -11.16 -9.29
C ARG A 87 -7.05 -10.30 -8.96
N PRO A 88 -7.61 -9.60 -9.94
CA PRO A 88 -8.84 -8.84 -9.71
C PRO A 88 -10.04 -9.80 -9.60
N HIS A 89 -10.95 -9.48 -8.68
CA HIS A 89 -12.16 -10.27 -8.42
C HIS A 89 -13.41 -9.39 -8.52
N ILE A 90 -14.36 -9.77 -9.36
CA ILE A 90 -15.74 -9.25 -9.32
C ILE A 90 -16.56 -10.26 -8.53
N LYS A 91 -17.05 -9.85 -7.36
CA LYS A 91 -17.82 -10.72 -6.46
C LYS A 91 -19.09 -10.02 -5.99
N PRO A 92 -20.08 -10.75 -5.44
CA PRO A 92 -21.28 -10.13 -4.90
C PRO A 92 -20.94 -9.08 -3.84
N LEU A 93 -21.70 -7.98 -3.83
CA LEU A 93 -21.55 -6.90 -2.86
C LEU A 93 -21.68 -7.46 -1.44
N GLN A 94 -20.63 -7.29 -0.66
CA GLN A 94 -20.54 -7.82 0.70
C GLN A 94 -19.76 -6.85 1.60
N ASN A 95 -19.90 -7.03 2.92
CA ASN A 95 -19.14 -6.24 3.88
C ASN A 95 -17.65 -6.56 3.78
N LEU A 96 -16.82 -5.52 3.88
CA LEU A 96 -15.37 -5.68 3.94
C LEU A 96 -14.97 -6.21 5.32
N SER A 97 -14.28 -7.35 5.35
CA SER A 97 -13.67 -7.88 6.57
C SER A 97 -12.30 -7.24 6.73
N LEU A 98 -12.17 -6.30 7.67
CA LEU A 98 -10.93 -5.59 7.96
C LEU A 98 -10.49 -5.86 9.39
N HIS A 99 -9.18 -5.98 9.61
CA HIS A 99 -8.62 -6.04 10.95
C HIS A 99 -8.89 -4.71 11.67
N PRO A 100 -9.28 -4.70 12.96
CA PRO A 100 -9.59 -3.46 13.68
C PRO A 100 -8.42 -2.48 13.67
N ALA A 101 -7.17 -2.96 13.78
CA ALA A 101 -5.95 -2.15 13.69
C ALA A 101 -5.56 -1.71 12.26
N SER A 102 -6.45 -1.81 11.27
CA SER A 102 -6.16 -1.38 9.91
C SER A 102 -5.89 0.13 9.87
N SER A 103 -4.86 0.55 9.14
CA SER A 103 -4.42 1.94 9.06
C SER A 103 -5.46 2.86 8.42
N VAL A 104 -6.34 2.31 7.58
CA VAL A 104 -7.49 3.04 7.00
C VAL A 104 -8.40 3.60 8.09
N LEU A 105 -8.57 2.87 9.21
CA LEU A 105 -9.45 3.27 10.32
C LEU A 105 -8.78 4.22 11.32
N HIS A 106 -7.45 4.15 11.44
CA HIS A 106 -6.70 4.91 12.46
C HIS A 106 -6.09 6.20 11.92
N TYR A 107 -5.69 6.20 10.65
CA TYR A 107 -4.94 7.29 10.03
C TYR A 107 -5.57 7.75 8.70
N SER A 108 -6.80 7.32 8.41
CA SER A 108 -7.54 7.72 7.19
C SER A 108 -6.74 7.54 5.90
N ILE A 109 -5.95 6.47 5.81
CA ILE A 109 -5.18 6.14 4.60
C ILE A 109 -6.14 5.59 3.56
N GLU A 110 -6.85 6.48 2.87
CA GLU A 110 -7.80 6.16 1.81
C GLU A 110 -7.83 7.24 0.73
N VAL A 111 -8.18 6.84 -0.48
CA VAL A 111 -8.44 7.73 -1.61
C VAL A 111 -9.63 7.19 -2.38
N SER A 112 -10.60 8.05 -2.69
CA SER A 112 -11.80 7.69 -3.45
C SER A 112 -11.90 8.54 -4.71
N ASN A 113 -12.52 7.97 -5.75
CA ASN A 113 -12.76 8.64 -7.02
C ASN A 113 -14.24 8.49 -7.39
N LEU A 114 -14.80 9.48 -8.08
CA LEU A 114 -16.18 9.47 -8.58
C LEU A 114 -16.17 9.67 -10.10
N LEU A 115 -16.74 8.71 -10.83
CA LEU A 115 -16.94 8.80 -12.28
C LEU A 115 -18.36 8.35 -12.62
N THR A 116 -19.00 9.03 -13.56
CA THR A 116 -20.35 8.73 -14.02
C THR A 116 -20.29 7.99 -15.35
N VAL A 117 -20.97 6.84 -15.42
CA VAL A 117 -21.17 6.09 -16.67
C VAL A 117 -22.59 6.35 -17.17
N THR A 118 -22.73 6.83 -18.41
CA THR A 118 -24.03 6.99 -19.08
C THR A 118 -24.22 5.86 -20.08
N MET A 119 -25.25 5.03 -19.88
CA MET A 119 -25.65 4.05 -20.89
C MET A 119 -26.58 4.75 -21.90
N ARG A 120 -26.25 4.62 -23.19
CA ARG A 120 -27.12 5.06 -24.31
C ARG A 120 -28.05 3.92 -24.71
#